data_AF-A0A2P4Z2Z0-F1
#
_entry.id   AF-A0A2P4Z2Z0-F1
#
_cell.length_a   1.000
_cell.length_b   1.000
_cell.length_c   1.000
_cell.angle_alpha   90.00
_cell.angle_beta   90.00
_cell.angle_gamma   90.00
#
_symmetry.space_group_name_H-M   'P 1'
#
loop_
_entity.id
_entity.type
_entity.pdbx_description
1 polymer ?
#
loop_
_entity_poly.entity_id
_entity_poly.type
_entity_poly.pdbx_seq_one_letter_code
_entity_poly.pdbx_strand_id
1 'polypeptide(L)'
;MLAVKSELEKKGVLSEVRARLMAEILYSLTEENDENNDQENYISDENLILNSLIYDYLVYNGYQSTGKVLLKESKMRSDSTERSEYGNGRQILSTEELKSILRVEEKNDLPILYSLIK
;
A
#
# COMPACT_ATOMS: atom_id res chain seq x y z
N MET A 1 43.70 -27.67 10.34
CA MET A 1 42.59 -26.90 9.74
C MET A 1 42.42 -25.48 10.32
N LEU A 2 42.96 -25.13 11.50
CA LEU A 2 42.86 -23.77 12.09
C LEU A 2 43.87 -22.75 11.53
N ALA A 3 45.05 -23.19 11.09
CA ALA A 3 46.10 -22.30 10.55
C ALA A 3 45.66 -21.58 9.27
N VAL A 4 44.97 -22.29 8.37
CA VAL A 4 44.49 -21.76 7.09
C VAL A 4 43.43 -20.66 7.30
N LYS A 5 42.53 -20.84 8.27
CA LYS A 5 41.52 -19.83 8.62
C LYS A 5 42.16 -18.54 9.13
N SER A 6 43.12 -18.64 10.05
CA SER A 6 43.81 -17.47 10.61
C SER A 6 44.67 -16.73 9.57
N GLU A 7 45.29 -17.47 8.65
CA GLU A 7 46.05 -16.91 7.52
C GLU A 7 45.13 -16.13 6.56
N LEU A 8 43.95 -16.67 6.25
CA LEU A 8 42.95 -16.04 5.38
C LEU A 8 42.26 -14.84 6.03
N GLU A 9 42.09 -14.84 7.35
CA GLU A 9 41.62 -13.67 8.13
C GLU A 9 42.66 -12.55 8.12
N LYS A 10 43.94 -12.85 8.38
CA LYS A 10 45.02 -11.84 8.35
C LYS A 10 45.21 -11.21 6.98
N LYS A 11 44.97 -11.97 5.90
CA LYS A 11 45.05 -11.49 4.52
C LYS A 11 43.79 -10.75 4.06
N GLY A 12 42.75 -10.62 4.88
CA GLY A 12 41.49 -9.95 4.55
C GLY A 12 40.60 -10.69 3.53
N VAL A 13 41.08 -11.81 2.99
CA VAL A 13 40.36 -12.62 1.99
C VAL A 13 39.11 -13.24 2.60
N LEU A 14 39.17 -13.68 3.87
CA LEU A 14 38.01 -14.27 4.52
C LEU A 14 36.88 -13.25 4.73
N SER A 15 37.22 -11.99 5.06
CA SER A 15 36.22 -10.92 5.17
C SER A 15 35.58 -10.58 3.83
N GLU A 16 36.36 -10.59 2.74
CA GLU A 16 35.84 -10.34 1.41
C GLU A 16 34.90 -11.47 0.93
N VAL A 17 35.30 -12.73 1.12
CA VAL A 17 34.44 -13.88 0.80
C VAL A 17 33.16 -13.85 1.62
N ARG A 18 33.25 -13.50 2.91
CA ARG A 18 32.08 -13.34 3.77
C ARG A 18 31.18 -12.19 3.31
N ALA A 19 31.76 -11.06 2.90
CA ALA A 19 31.00 -9.91 2.41
C ALA A 19 30.28 -10.23 1.10
N ARG A 20 30.95 -10.90 0.15
CA ARG A 20 30.33 -11.35 -1.11
C ARG A 20 29.22 -12.37 -0.85
N LEU A 21 29.44 -13.33 0.05
CA LEU A 21 28.42 -14.30 0.44
C LEU A 21 27.22 -13.60 1.10
N MET A 22 27.47 -12.62 1.98
CA MET A 22 26.39 -11.84 2.59
C MET A 22 25.64 -10.99 1.55
N ALA A 23 26.34 -10.43 0.56
CA ALA A 23 25.72 -9.69 -0.54
C ALA A 23 24.84 -10.59 -1.40
N GLU A 24 25.31 -11.80 -1.72
CA GLU A 24 24.54 -12.78 -2.49
C GLU A 24 23.34 -13.29 -1.69
N ILE A 25 23.51 -13.59 -0.40
CA ILE A 25 22.40 -13.96 0.49
C ILE A 25 21.40 -12.82 0.60
N LEU A 26 21.87 -11.57 0.77
CA LEU A 26 20.97 -10.42 0.76
C LEU A 26 20.24 -10.32 -0.57
N TYR A 27 20.95 -10.46 -1.69
CA TYR A 27 20.41 -10.37 -3.03
C TYR A 27 19.35 -11.44 -3.29
N SER A 28 19.62 -12.69 -2.96
CA SER A 28 18.65 -13.79 -3.07
C SER A 28 17.48 -13.62 -2.10
N LEU A 29 17.72 -13.14 -0.87
CA LEU A 29 16.63 -12.80 0.04
C LEU A 29 15.83 -11.62 -0.51
N THR A 30 16.43 -10.62 -1.16
CA THR A 30 15.70 -9.48 -1.74
C THR A 30 15.00 -9.84 -3.04
N GLU A 31 15.54 -10.73 -3.88
CA GLU A 31 14.89 -11.22 -5.10
C GLU A 31 13.71 -12.17 -4.78
N GLU A 32 13.86 -13.09 -3.82
CA GLU A 32 12.73 -13.89 -3.32
C GLU A 32 11.72 -13.04 -2.54
N ASN A 33 12.17 -11.89 -1.99
CA ASN A 33 11.28 -10.88 -1.46
C ASN A 33 10.76 -9.92 -2.55
N ASP A 34 11.28 -9.89 -3.78
CA ASP A 34 10.79 -9.02 -4.87
C ASP A 34 9.56 -9.61 -5.55
N GLU A 35 9.43 -10.95 -5.59
CA GLU A 35 8.13 -11.60 -5.86
C GLU A 35 7.10 -11.36 -4.73
N ASN A 36 7.56 -10.91 -3.57
CA ASN A 36 6.72 -10.47 -2.45
C ASN A 36 6.76 -8.93 -2.22
N ASN A 37 7.51 -8.16 -3.01
CA ASN A 37 7.59 -6.69 -2.93
C ASN A 37 6.46 -6.06 -3.74
N ASP A 38 5.88 -6.83 -4.66
CA ASP A 38 4.55 -6.56 -5.21
C ASP A 38 3.41 -6.78 -4.18
N GLN A 39 3.68 -7.29 -2.96
CA GLN A 39 2.73 -7.24 -1.84
C GLN A 39 2.80 -5.94 -1.03
N GLU A 40 3.70 -5.01 -1.38
CA GLU A 40 3.77 -3.71 -0.73
C GLU A 40 2.63 -2.82 -1.26
N ASN A 41 1.47 -2.90 -0.60
CA ASN A 41 0.33 -1.96 -0.66
C ASN A 41 -0.80 -2.19 -1.66
N TYR A 42 -1.25 -3.42 -1.88
CA TYR A 42 -2.63 -3.58 -2.35
C TYR A 42 -3.59 -3.39 -1.18
N ILE A 43 -4.20 -2.19 -1.10
CA ILE A 43 -5.43 -2.02 -0.31
C ILE A 43 -6.40 -3.12 -0.71
N SER A 44 -6.89 -3.90 0.26
CA SER A 44 -7.88 -4.93 -0.01
C SER A 44 -9.14 -4.33 -0.64
N ASP A 45 -9.90 -5.13 -1.38
CA ASP A 45 -11.14 -4.65 -2.02
C ASP A 45 -12.14 -4.14 -0.97
N GLU A 46 -12.17 -4.75 0.22
CA GLU A 46 -12.99 -4.29 1.35
C GLU A 46 -12.52 -2.94 1.88
N ASN A 47 -11.22 -2.76 2.05
CA ASN A 47 -10.67 -1.48 2.51
C ASN A 47 -10.85 -0.38 1.47
N LEU A 48 -10.85 -0.72 0.17
CA LEU A 48 -11.18 0.22 -0.89
C LEU A 48 -12.62 0.72 -0.73
N ILE A 49 -13.57 -0.20 -0.53
CA ILE A 49 -14.99 0.13 -0.32
C ILE A 49 -15.17 0.96 0.95
N LEU A 50 -14.59 0.53 2.07
CA LEU A 50 -14.70 1.22 3.36
C LEU A 50 -14.12 2.62 3.30
N ASN A 51 -12.90 2.76 2.78
CA ASN A 51 -12.27 4.07 2.70
C ASN A 51 -13.01 4.98 1.71
N SER A 52 -13.58 4.44 0.64
CA SER A 52 -14.43 5.22 -0.29
C SER A 52 -15.72 5.70 0.38
N LEU A 53 -16.37 4.87 1.19
CA LEU A 53 -17.54 5.26 1.99
C LEU A 53 -17.21 6.35 3.02
N ILE A 54 -16.08 6.20 3.72
CA ILE A 54 -15.60 7.20 4.68
C ILE A 54 -15.29 8.50 3.94
N TYR A 55 -14.59 8.43 2.80
CA TYR A 55 -14.26 9.59 2.00
C TYR A 55 -15.51 10.34 1.51
N ASP A 56 -16.52 9.62 1.00
CA ASP A 56 -17.81 10.19 0.58
C ASP A 56 -18.50 10.95 1.72
N TYR A 57 -18.55 10.36 2.93
CA TYR A 57 -19.04 11.04 4.13
C TYR A 57 -18.24 12.28 4.49
N LEU A 58 -16.90 12.20 4.44
CA LEU A 58 -16.03 13.32 4.78
C LEU A 58 -16.23 14.49 3.82
N VAL A 59 -16.28 14.21 2.52
CA VAL A 59 -16.50 15.23 1.48
C VAL A 59 -17.87 15.87 1.63
N TYR A 60 -18.93 15.08 1.82
CA TYR A 60 -20.30 15.58 2.00
C TYR A 60 -20.42 16.53 3.19
N ASN A 61 -19.79 16.19 4.32
CA ASN A 61 -19.85 17.00 5.54
C ASN A 61 -18.81 18.15 5.57
N GLY A 62 -18.05 18.37 4.49
CA GLY A 62 -17.09 19.47 4.38
C GLY A 62 -15.72 19.21 5.02
N TYR A 63 -15.42 17.97 5.42
CA TYR A 63 -14.13 17.56 6.01
C TYR A 63 -13.04 17.30 4.94
N GLN A 64 -12.90 18.23 3.99
CA GLN A 64 -12.01 18.12 2.82
C GLN A 64 -10.55 17.83 3.18
N SER A 65 -10.01 18.50 4.20
CA SER A 65 -8.63 18.31 4.65
C SER A 65 -8.40 16.88 5.18
N THR A 66 -9.33 16.37 5.97
CA THR A 66 -9.29 15.00 6.50
C THR A 66 -9.39 13.98 5.37
N GLY A 67 -10.26 14.22 4.38
CA GLY A 67 -10.36 13.37 3.19
C GLY A 67 -9.05 13.29 2.42
N LYS A 68 -8.34 14.42 2.23
CA LYS A 68 -7.01 14.42 1.59
C LYS A 68 -5.96 13.64 2.37
N VAL A 69 -5.97 13.75 3.69
CA VAL A 69 -5.05 12.97 4.56
C VAL A 69 -5.35 11.48 4.44
N LEU A 70 -6.63 11.08 4.49
CA LEU A 70 -7.06 9.70 4.29
C LEU A 70 -6.50 9.14 2.99
N LEU A 71 -6.71 9.83 1.86
CA LEU A 71 -6.21 9.38 0.55
C LEU A 71 -4.69 9.22 0.52
N LYS A 72 -3.97 10.18 1.11
CA LYS A 72 -2.50 10.15 1.15
C LYS A 72 -1.99 8.99 2.00
N GLU A 73 -2.53 8.80 3.20
CA GLU A 73 -2.12 7.73 4.12
C GLU A 73 -2.50 6.34 3.60
N SER A 74 -3.65 6.24 2.93
CA SER A 74 -4.11 5.01 2.31
C SER A 74 -3.48 4.73 0.95
N LYS A 75 -2.63 5.62 0.41
CA LYS A 75 -2.08 5.52 -0.95
C LYS A 75 -3.17 5.38 -2.04
N MET A 76 -4.31 6.05 -1.84
CA MET A 76 -5.42 6.09 -2.80
C MET A 76 -5.51 7.45 -3.48
N ARG A 77 -6.30 7.54 -4.56
CA ARG A 77 -6.43 8.76 -5.38
C ARG A 77 -7.90 9.11 -5.59
N SER A 78 -8.24 10.39 -5.44
CA SER A 78 -9.59 10.89 -5.75
C SER A 78 -9.83 11.04 -7.25
N ASP A 79 -8.78 11.32 -8.03
CA ASP A 79 -8.86 11.47 -9.48
C ASP A 79 -7.75 10.71 -10.20
N SER A 80 -8.10 10.21 -11.38
CA SER A 80 -7.23 9.56 -12.36
C SER A 80 -6.03 10.43 -12.80
N THR A 81 -6.12 11.76 -12.64
CA THR A 81 -5.10 12.73 -13.09
C THR A 81 -4.01 13.06 -12.06
N GLU A 82 -4.27 12.88 -10.76
CA GLU A 82 -3.33 13.29 -9.70
C GLU A 82 -2.15 12.33 -9.61
N ARG A 83 -1.00 12.60 -10.27
CA ARG A 83 0.22 11.78 -10.10
C ARG A 83 0.50 11.59 -8.61
N SER A 84 0.19 10.43 -8.07
CA SER A 84 0.55 10.10 -6.70
C SER A 84 2.07 9.93 -6.65
N GLU A 85 2.71 10.49 -5.63
CA GLU A 85 4.14 10.29 -5.35
C GLU A 85 4.48 8.79 -5.16
N TYR A 86 3.46 7.99 -4.87
CA TYR A 86 3.48 6.54 -4.77
C TYR A 86 2.78 5.96 -6.00
N GLY A 87 3.50 5.24 -6.87
CA GLY A 87 2.96 4.68 -8.12
C GLY A 87 1.67 3.86 -7.94
N ASN A 88 0.87 3.75 -9.01
CA ASN A 88 -0.31 2.88 -9.16
C ASN A 88 -1.30 2.82 -7.98
N GLY A 89 -1.45 3.89 -7.20
CA GLY A 89 -2.44 3.95 -6.11
C GLY A 89 -3.87 3.69 -6.61
N ARG A 90 -4.65 2.89 -5.87
CA ARG A 90 -6.04 2.56 -6.23
C ARG A 90 -6.93 3.81 -6.18
N GLN A 91 -7.74 3.99 -7.21
CA GLN A 91 -8.70 5.09 -7.30
C GLN A 91 -9.89 4.80 -6.38
N ILE A 92 -10.40 5.82 -5.67
CA ILE A 92 -11.63 5.64 -4.89
C ILE A 92 -12.80 5.27 -5.79
N LEU A 93 -13.78 4.57 -5.21
CA LEU A 93 -15.04 4.27 -5.88
C LEU A 93 -15.93 5.51 -5.83
N SER A 94 -16.55 5.82 -6.97
CA SER A 94 -17.60 6.85 -7.04
C SER A 94 -18.84 6.43 -6.23
N THR A 95 -19.65 7.40 -5.85
CA THR A 95 -20.90 7.16 -5.12
C THR A 95 -21.83 6.18 -5.85
N GLU A 96 -21.85 6.20 -7.19
CA GLU A 96 -22.66 5.28 -8.00
C GLU A 96 -22.09 3.85 -8.01
N GLU A 97 -20.76 3.69 -8.06
CA GLU A 97 -20.11 2.38 -7.91
C GLU A 97 -20.37 1.79 -6.53
N LEU A 98 -20.30 2.61 -5.47
CA LEU A 98 -20.61 2.19 -4.11
C LEU A 98 -22.06 1.75 -3.95
N LYS A 99 -23.02 2.50 -4.51
CA LYS A 99 -24.44 2.11 -4.53
C LYS A 99 -24.65 0.77 -5.23
N SER A 100 -24.00 0.56 -6.38
CA SER A 100 -24.08 -0.69 -7.14
C SER A 100 -23.52 -1.88 -6.36
N ILE A 101 -22.36 -1.73 -5.72
CA ILE A 101 -21.71 -2.80 -4.95
C ILE A 101 -22.54 -3.15 -3.71
N LEU A 102 -23.03 -2.15 -2.99
CA LEU A 102 -23.77 -2.34 -1.73
C LEU A 102 -25.26 -2.61 -1.95
N ARG A 103 -25.73 -2.60 -3.21
CA ARG A 103 -27.14 -2.80 -3.59
C ARG A 103 -28.08 -1.84 -2.86
N VAL A 104 -27.64 -0.59 -2.71
CA VAL A 104 -28.42 0.47 -2.06
C VAL A 104 -29.27 1.17 -3.11
N GLU A 105 -30.60 1.10 -2.95
CA GLU A 105 -31.56 1.75 -3.84
C GLU A 105 -31.90 3.20 -3.43
N GLU A 106 -31.30 3.71 -2.35
CA GLU A 106 -31.58 5.08 -1.89
C GLU A 106 -31.16 6.12 -2.94
N LYS A 107 -32.15 6.85 -3.44
CA LYS A 107 -32.01 7.89 -4.47
C LYS A 107 -31.61 9.26 -3.93
N ASN A 108 -31.28 9.33 -2.65
CA ASN A 108 -30.98 10.58 -1.98
C ASN A 108 -29.51 10.94 -2.18
N ASP A 109 -29.21 12.23 -2.26
CA ASP A 109 -27.84 12.76 -2.30
C ASP A 109 -27.13 12.68 -0.94
N LEU A 110 -27.58 11.79 -0.05
CA LEU A 110 -27.00 11.61 1.28
C LEU A 110 -25.88 10.56 1.21
N PRO A 111 -24.82 10.69 2.05
CA PRO A 111 -23.79 9.68 2.15
C PRO A 111 -24.39 8.32 2.49
N ILE A 112 -23.88 7.27 1.84
CA ILE A 112 -24.36 5.90 2.03
C ILE A 112 -24.21 5.46 3.49
N LEU A 113 -23.21 5.95 4.21
CA LEU A 113 -23.05 5.66 5.65
C LEU A 113 -24.28 6.07 6.49
N TYR A 114 -25.06 7.06 6.08
CA TYR A 114 -26.27 7.46 6.82
C TYR A 114 -27.41 6.44 6.70
N SER A 115 -27.47 5.67 5.61
CA SER A 115 -28.48 4.64 5.46
C SER A 115 -28.20 3.41 6.35
N LEU A 116 -26.96 3.23 6.82
CA LEU A 116 -26.53 2.08 7.62
C LEU A 116 -26.83 2.21 9.13
N ILE A 117 -27.15 3.41 9.60
CA ILE A 117 -27.40 3.69 11.03
C ILE A 117 -28.89 3.54 11.38
N LYS A 118 -29.75 3.22 10.40
CA LYS A 118 -31.20 3.05 10.58
C LYS A 118 -31.59 1.65 11.04
#